data_AF-A0A8J4UXP5-F1
#
_entry.id   AF-A0A8J4UXP5-F1
#
_cell.length_a   1.000
_cell.length_b   1.000
_cell.length_c   1.000
_cell.angle_alpha   90.00
_cell.angle_beta   90.00
_cell.angle_gamma   90.00
#
_symmetry.space_group_name_H-M   'P 1'
#
loop_
_entity.id
_entity.type
_entity.pdbx_description
1 polymer ?
#
loop_
_entity_poly.entity_id
_entity_poly.type
_entity_poly.pdbx_seq_one_letter_code
_entity_poly.pdbx_strand_id
1 'polypeptide(L)'
;MIGSGIFMSPQFVMSNVGSPGASLIIWAVCGLVTICAALTFAELGTIFRESGGQFIYILRLYGPLPAFFVSFTVIIVLKPSSIAAVSLSFAQYAVAPFYPGCMPPTLVVKCIAVVAILMVATVNMLSVRFAMAIQTIFLVTKTLGLIVIMIGGIAFIAQNGLENLDSDIAFEGTTLGLSSLGMALYQGLWSFSGWTNLTVVLEEVKKPE
;
A
#
# COMPACT_ATOMS: atom_id res chain seq x y z
N MET A 1 3.27 -6.45 3.50
CA MET A 1 1.99 -6.46 4.26
C MET A 1 0.83 -6.28 3.29
N ILE A 2 -0.37 -6.77 3.61
CA ILE A 2 -1.53 -6.58 2.73
C ILE A 2 -2.22 -5.28 3.13
N GLY A 3 -2.25 -4.29 2.22
CA GLY A 3 -2.89 -2.98 2.37
C GLY A 3 -4.12 -2.79 1.48
N SER A 4 -4.62 -1.57 1.32
CA SER A 4 -5.59 -1.19 0.28
C SER A 4 -4.93 -0.89 -1.07
N GLY A 5 -3.60 -0.74 -1.10
CA GLY A 5 -2.84 -0.42 -2.30
C GLY A 5 -3.09 -1.39 -3.47
N ILE A 6 -3.29 -2.68 -3.17
CA ILE A 6 -3.54 -3.71 -4.20
C ILE A 6 -4.81 -3.45 -5.03
N PHE A 7 -5.77 -2.67 -4.52
CA PHE A 7 -6.97 -2.33 -5.30
C PHE A 7 -6.72 -1.17 -6.26
N MET A 8 -5.72 -0.31 -6.00
CA MET A 8 -5.41 0.85 -6.84
C MET A 8 -4.18 0.66 -7.73
N SER A 9 -3.08 0.20 -7.16
CA SER A 9 -1.77 0.14 -7.82
C SER A 9 -1.78 -0.64 -9.14
N PRO A 10 -2.54 -1.74 -9.33
CA PRO A 10 -2.53 -2.47 -10.61
C PRO A 10 -2.86 -1.60 -11.82
N GLN A 11 -3.84 -0.71 -11.70
CA GLN A 11 -4.23 0.20 -12.78
C GLN A 11 -3.08 1.16 -13.13
N PHE A 12 -2.43 1.74 -12.11
CA PHE A 12 -1.32 2.67 -12.32
C PHE A 12 -0.06 1.97 -12.83
N VAL A 13 0.26 0.77 -12.35
CA VAL A 13 1.40 -0.01 -12.84
C VAL A 13 1.18 -0.36 -14.32
N MET A 14 -0.01 -0.87 -14.67
CA MET A 14 -0.37 -1.19 -16.05
C MET A 14 -0.32 0.04 -16.96
N SER A 15 -0.90 1.17 -16.55
CA SER A 15 -0.93 2.38 -17.38
C SER A 15 0.45 2.98 -17.63
N ASN A 16 1.41 2.78 -16.73
CA ASN A 16 2.77 3.27 -16.92
C ASN A 16 3.60 2.35 -17.82
N VAL A 17 3.41 1.04 -17.70
CA VAL A 17 4.30 0.01 -18.28
C VAL A 17 3.75 -0.58 -19.58
N GLY A 18 2.45 -0.47 -19.81
CA GLY A 18 1.80 -0.75 -21.09
C GLY A 18 1.43 -2.21 -21.34
N SER A 19 2.08 -3.18 -20.68
CA SER A 19 1.84 -4.61 -20.92
C SER A 19 1.62 -5.44 -19.64
N PRO A 20 0.78 -6.49 -19.69
CA PRO A 20 0.49 -7.36 -18.54
C PRO A 20 1.73 -8.12 -18.06
N GLY A 21 2.55 -8.64 -18.97
CA GLY A 21 3.76 -9.39 -18.63
C GLY A 21 4.78 -8.53 -17.90
N ALA A 22 5.04 -7.31 -18.37
CA ALA A 22 5.97 -6.41 -17.69
C ALA A 22 5.41 -5.86 -16.36
N SER A 23 4.09 -5.68 -16.24
CA SER A 23 3.43 -5.37 -14.96
C SER A 23 3.69 -6.44 -13.91
N LEU A 24 3.56 -7.73 -14.27
CA LEU A 24 3.85 -8.85 -13.36
C LEU A 24 5.32 -8.88 -12.91
N ILE A 25 6.26 -8.59 -13.82
CA ILE A 25 7.69 -8.47 -13.48
C ILE A 25 7.90 -7.37 -12.43
N ILE A 26 7.27 -6.21 -12.60
CA ILE A 26 7.38 -5.09 -11.64
C ILE A 26 6.84 -5.49 -10.27
N TRP A 27 5.71 -6.19 -10.21
CA TRP A 27 5.18 -6.72 -8.94
C TRP A 27 6.17 -7.67 -8.27
N ALA A 28 6.80 -8.57 -9.03
CA ALA A 28 7.81 -9.49 -8.51
C ALA A 28 9.05 -8.74 -7.97
N VAL A 29 9.55 -7.75 -8.72
CA VAL A 29 10.69 -6.91 -8.31
C VAL A 29 10.36 -6.11 -7.05
N CYS A 30 9.20 -5.46 -6.97
CA CYS A 30 8.76 -4.74 -5.77
C CYS A 30 8.67 -5.65 -4.55
N GLY A 31 8.19 -6.89 -4.73
CA GLY A 31 8.15 -7.90 -3.67
C GLY A 31 9.54 -8.27 -3.18
N LEU A 32 10.48 -8.55 -4.09
CA LEU A 32 11.86 -8.89 -3.75
C LEU A 32 12.56 -7.74 -3.00
N VAL A 33 12.46 -6.51 -3.52
CA VAL A 33 13.03 -5.31 -2.88
C VAL A 33 12.46 -5.13 -1.47
N THR A 34 11.16 -5.36 -1.29
CA THR A 34 10.51 -5.26 0.02
C THR A 34 11.02 -6.31 1.00
N ILE A 35 11.24 -7.55 0.55
CA ILE A 35 11.80 -8.62 1.39
C ILE A 35 13.21 -8.23 1.85
N CYS A 36 14.08 -7.78 0.94
CA CYS A 36 15.41 -7.32 1.29
C CYS A 36 15.36 -6.18 2.32
N ALA A 37 14.51 -5.17 2.10
CA ALA A 37 14.35 -4.05 3.03
C ALA A 37 13.83 -4.51 4.41
N ALA A 38 12.84 -5.41 4.44
CA ALA A 38 12.29 -5.94 5.68
C ALA A 38 13.33 -6.73 6.48
N LEU A 39 14.18 -7.52 5.83
CA LEU A 39 15.26 -8.26 6.48
C LEU A 39 16.31 -7.31 7.08
N THR A 40 16.74 -6.27 6.36
CA THR A 40 17.66 -5.27 6.90
C THR A 40 17.06 -4.56 8.12
N PHE A 41 15.76 -4.26 8.09
CA PHE A 41 15.07 -3.65 9.21
C PHE A 41 14.84 -4.59 10.40
N ALA A 42 14.69 -5.89 10.13
CA ALA A 42 14.63 -6.92 11.15
C ALA A 42 15.97 -7.03 11.88
N GLU A 43 17.09 -7.10 11.15
CA GLU A 43 18.44 -7.08 11.73
C GLU A 43 18.67 -5.83 12.58
N LEU A 44 18.27 -4.67 12.08
CA LEU A 44 18.39 -3.42 12.84
C LEU A 44 17.52 -3.42 14.11
N GLY A 45 16.36 -4.06 14.08
CA GLY A 45 15.47 -4.23 15.23
C GLY A 45 15.96 -5.22 16.28
N THR A 46 16.82 -6.17 15.92
CA THR A 46 17.48 -7.05 16.90
C THR A 46 18.67 -6.37 17.57
N ILE A 47 19.34 -5.44 16.87
CA ILE A 47 20.43 -4.61 17.40
C ILE A 47 19.91 -3.51 18.34
N PHE A 48 18.93 -2.73 17.88
CA PHE A 48 18.34 -1.62 18.63
C PHE A 48 16.93 -1.98 19.11
N ARG A 49 16.85 -2.51 20.33
CA ARG A 49 15.61 -3.02 20.95
C ARG A 49 14.81 -1.93 21.68
N GLU A 50 14.71 -0.78 21.06
CA GLU A 50 13.98 0.37 21.59
C GLU A 50 12.78 0.65 20.67
N SER A 51 11.64 1.02 21.26
CA SER A 51 10.45 1.41 20.49
C SER A 51 10.67 2.76 19.79
N GLY A 52 10.17 2.89 18.56
CA GLY A 52 10.25 4.14 17.78
C GLY A 52 10.74 3.97 16.34
N GLY A 53 11.12 2.76 15.94
CA GLY A 53 11.43 2.39 14.56
C GLY A 53 12.53 3.26 13.93
N GLN A 54 12.27 3.76 12.72
CA GLN A 54 13.26 4.53 11.93
C GLN A 54 13.87 5.72 12.68
N PHE A 55 13.09 6.39 13.54
CA PHE A 55 13.59 7.53 14.29
C PHE A 55 14.73 7.15 15.23
N ILE A 56 14.57 6.09 16.01
CA ILE A 56 15.58 5.62 16.97
C ILE A 56 16.84 5.16 16.25
N TYR A 57 16.69 4.44 15.15
CA TYR A 57 17.84 3.96 14.37
C TYR A 57 18.71 5.13 13.89
N ILE A 58 18.09 6.18 13.36
CA ILE A 58 18.80 7.36 12.88
C ILE A 58 19.36 8.18 14.04
N LEU A 59 18.60 8.29 15.15
CA LEU A 59 19.05 8.98 16.35
C LEU A 59 20.33 8.34 16.91
N ARG A 60 20.41 7.01 16.90
CA ARG A 60 21.55 6.27 17.45
C ARG A 60 22.77 6.29 16.54
N LEU A 61 22.58 6.27 15.22
CA LEU A 61 23.66 6.22 14.24
C LEU A 61 24.18 7.61 13.82
N TYR A 62 23.28 8.57 13.65
CA TYR A 62 23.57 9.88 13.05
C TYR A 62 23.27 11.07 13.97
N GLY A 63 22.75 10.83 15.17
CA GLY A 63 22.48 11.86 16.16
C GLY A 63 21.14 12.59 15.97
N PRO A 64 20.88 13.63 16.78
CA PRO A 64 19.55 14.21 16.93
C PRO A 64 19.08 15.02 15.72
N LEU A 65 19.98 15.69 15.01
CA LEU A 65 19.62 16.60 13.91
C LEU A 65 19.07 15.86 12.68
N PRO A 66 19.73 14.80 12.15
CA PRO A 66 19.16 13.98 11.09
C PRO A 66 17.87 13.25 11.52
N ALA A 67 17.81 12.79 12.77
CA ALA A 67 16.63 12.13 13.32
C ALA A 67 15.41 13.07 13.37
N PHE A 68 15.62 14.35 13.72
CA PHE A 68 14.57 15.37 13.67
C PHE A 68 14.01 15.54 12.24
N PHE A 69 14.87 15.67 11.22
CA PHE A 69 14.41 15.82 9.84
C PHE A 69 13.59 14.62 9.34
N VAL A 70 13.99 13.41 9.71
CA VAL A 70 13.21 12.21 9.37
C VAL A 70 11.84 12.23 10.05
N SER A 71 11.79 12.47 11.36
CA SER A 71 10.52 12.56 12.10
C SER A 71 9.63 13.68 11.56
N PHE A 72 10.19 14.85 11.29
CA PHE A 72 9.48 15.98 10.71
C PHE A 72 8.87 15.62 9.36
N THR A 73 9.65 15.02 8.46
CA THR A 73 9.19 14.61 7.13
C THR A 73 8.11 13.54 7.24
N VAL A 74 8.26 12.57 8.14
CA VAL A 74 7.26 11.52 8.36
C VAL A 74 5.93 12.12 8.85
N ILE A 75 5.97 13.00 9.85
CA ILE A 75 4.77 13.56 10.48
C ILE A 75 4.05 14.56 9.57
N ILE A 76 4.79 15.45 8.91
CA ILE A 76 4.22 16.55 8.13
C ILE A 76 3.90 16.13 6.70
N VAL A 77 4.71 15.26 6.09
CA VAL A 77 4.59 14.91 4.66
C VAL A 77 4.00 13.52 4.49
N LEU A 78 4.66 12.47 5.01
CA LEU A 78 4.29 11.10 4.66
C LEU A 78 2.94 10.69 5.26
N LYS A 79 2.72 10.91 6.57
CA LYS A 79 1.48 10.46 7.25
C LYS A 79 0.23 11.14 6.69
N PRO A 80 0.16 12.48 6.53
CA PRO A 80 -1.03 13.14 6.01
C PRO A 80 -1.29 12.78 4.53
N SER A 81 -0.22 12.71 3.72
CA SER A 81 -0.34 12.31 2.30
C SER A 81 -0.88 10.88 2.15
N SER A 82 -0.42 9.97 3.02
CA SER A 82 -0.90 8.58 3.03
C SER A 82 -2.38 8.48 3.37
N ILE A 83 -2.83 9.23 4.39
CA ILE A 83 -4.25 9.29 4.79
C ILE A 83 -5.08 9.86 3.64
N ALA A 84 -4.64 10.98 3.04
CA ALA A 84 -5.33 11.61 1.92
C ALA A 84 -5.45 10.67 0.72
N ALA A 85 -4.36 9.99 0.35
CA ALA A 85 -4.36 9.03 -0.76
C ALA A 85 -5.39 7.92 -0.55
N VAL A 86 -5.38 7.25 0.61
CA VAL A 86 -6.31 6.16 0.94
C VAL A 86 -7.76 6.65 1.00
N SER A 87 -8.01 7.83 1.55
CA SER A 87 -9.36 8.40 1.64
C SER A 87 -9.92 8.80 0.27
N LEU A 88 -9.07 9.29 -0.64
CA LEU A 88 -9.45 9.53 -2.04
C LEU A 88 -9.80 8.22 -2.75
N SER A 89 -9.03 7.16 -2.54
CA SER A 89 -9.34 5.83 -3.08
C SER A 89 -10.71 5.36 -2.61
N PHE A 90 -10.94 5.43 -1.30
CA PHE A 90 -12.21 5.05 -0.70
C PHE A 90 -13.37 5.82 -1.34
N ALA A 91 -13.23 7.14 -1.48
CA ALA A 91 -14.25 7.98 -2.09
C ALA A 91 -14.50 7.62 -3.56
N GLN A 92 -13.46 7.32 -4.35
CA GLN A 92 -13.62 6.88 -5.74
C GLN A 92 -14.45 5.60 -5.83
N TYR A 93 -14.13 4.59 -5.01
CA TYR A 93 -14.89 3.34 -4.98
C TYR A 93 -16.31 3.50 -4.43
N ALA A 94 -16.51 4.35 -3.42
CA ALA A 94 -17.82 4.60 -2.83
C ALA A 94 -18.76 5.32 -3.80
N VAL A 95 -18.23 6.21 -4.65
CA VAL A 95 -19.02 7.02 -5.58
C VAL A 95 -19.24 6.33 -6.93
N ALA A 96 -18.32 5.47 -7.37
CA ALA A 96 -18.36 4.82 -8.68
C ALA A 96 -19.72 4.20 -9.06
N PRO A 97 -20.46 3.50 -8.16
CA PRO A 97 -21.76 2.92 -8.51
C PRO A 97 -22.84 3.94 -8.90
N PHE A 98 -22.73 5.19 -8.45
CA PHE A 98 -23.70 6.25 -8.73
C PHE A 98 -23.42 7.00 -10.04
N TYR A 99 -22.28 6.72 -10.68
CA TYR A 99 -21.85 7.35 -11.93
C TYR A 99 -21.49 6.26 -12.97
N PRO A 100 -22.44 5.39 -13.35
CA PRO A 100 -22.16 4.34 -14.33
C PRO A 100 -21.78 4.96 -15.68
N GLY A 101 -20.60 4.59 -16.19
CA GLY A 101 -20.11 5.04 -17.51
C GLY A 101 -19.60 6.48 -17.57
N CYS A 102 -19.53 7.21 -16.46
CA CYS A 102 -18.96 8.56 -16.40
C CYS A 102 -17.98 8.71 -15.24
N MET A 103 -17.02 9.63 -15.36
CA MET A 103 -16.09 9.91 -14.26
C MET A 103 -16.81 10.75 -13.20
N PRO A 104 -16.76 10.36 -11.91
CA PRO A 104 -17.39 11.13 -10.85
C PRO A 104 -16.73 12.51 -10.71
N PRO A 105 -17.50 13.58 -10.46
CA PRO A 105 -16.95 14.92 -10.29
C PRO A 105 -15.90 14.96 -9.19
N THR A 106 -14.77 15.60 -9.46
CA THR A 106 -13.63 15.67 -8.52
C THR A 106 -14.00 16.30 -7.18
N LEU A 107 -14.93 17.27 -7.19
CA LEU A 107 -15.45 17.89 -5.97
C LEU A 107 -16.18 16.88 -5.07
N VAL A 108 -17.03 16.02 -5.65
CA VAL A 108 -17.79 14.99 -4.91
C VAL A 108 -16.85 13.99 -4.26
N VAL A 109 -15.85 13.51 -5.01
CA VAL A 109 -14.81 12.59 -4.49
C VAL A 109 -14.05 13.23 -3.33
N LYS A 110 -13.62 14.49 -3.47
CA LYS A 110 -12.91 15.21 -2.40
C LYS A 110 -13.77 15.42 -1.16
N CYS A 111 -15.04 15.82 -1.32
CA CYS A 111 -15.96 16.00 -0.20
C CYS A 111 -16.17 14.69 0.58
N ILE A 112 -16.37 13.57 -0.13
CA ILE A 112 -16.56 12.26 0.51
C ILE A 112 -15.27 11.79 1.19
N ALA A 113 -14.10 12.04 0.60
CA ALA A 113 -12.82 11.74 1.23
C ALA A 113 -12.64 12.53 2.54
N VAL A 114 -12.96 13.83 2.56
CA VAL A 114 -12.92 14.65 3.78
C VAL A 114 -13.87 14.12 4.85
N VAL A 115 -15.11 13.80 4.48
CA VAL A 115 -16.09 13.22 5.41
C VAL A 115 -15.58 11.89 5.98
N ALA A 116 -14.98 11.04 5.17
CA ALA A 116 -14.39 9.78 5.62
C ALA A 116 -13.24 10.00 6.62
N ILE A 117 -12.35 10.96 6.36
CA ILE A 117 -11.26 11.32 7.28
C ILE A 117 -11.81 11.79 8.61
N LEU A 118 -12.77 12.73 8.59
CA LEU A 118 -13.38 13.29 9.80
C LEU A 118 -14.11 12.21 10.59
N MET A 119 -14.89 11.34 9.93
CA MET A 119 -15.58 10.23 10.58
C MET A 119 -14.60 9.30 11.29
N VAL A 120 -13.54 8.86 10.59
CA VAL A 120 -12.52 7.96 11.18
C VAL A 120 -11.80 8.66 12.33
N ALA A 121 -11.46 9.94 12.19
CA ALA A 121 -10.84 10.73 13.26
C ALA A 121 -11.75 10.81 14.49
N THR A 122 -13.03 11.14 14.32
CA THR A 122 -14.02 11.19 15.41
C THR A 122 -14.18 9.85 16.09
N VAL A 123 -14.28 8.75 15.34
CA VAL A 123 -14.36 7.39 15.90
C VAL A 123 -13.13 7.06 16.76
N ASN A 124 -11.93 7.41 16.28
CA ASN A 124 -10.69 7.21 17.03
C ASN A 124 -10.62 8.07 18.31
N MET A 125 -11.17 9.29 18.28
CA MET A 125 -11.23 10.17 19.45
C MET A 125 -12.25 9.70 20.50
N LEU A 126 -13.38 9.13 20.07
CA LEU A 126 -14.47 8.73 20.98
C LEU A 126 -14.24 7.38 21.65
N SER A 127 -13.77 6.36 20.92
CA SER A 127 -13.57 5.03 21.47
C SER A 127 -12.56 4.20 20.68
N VAL A 128 -11.40 3.98 21.28
CA VAL A 128 -10.35 3.10 20.73
C VAL A 128 -10.85 1.66 20.59
N ARG A 129 -11.66 1.16 21.54
CA ARG A 129 -12.22 -0.21 21.48
C ARG A 129 -13.14 -0.38 20.27
N PHE A 130 -13.96 0.62 19.98
CA PHE A 130 -14.84 0.59 18.81
C PHE A 130 -14.05 0.70 17.50
N ALA A 131 -13.05 1.58 17.45
CA ALA A 131 -12.15 1.70 16.30
C ALA A 131 -11.42 0.39 16.00
N MET A 132 -10.91 -0.31 17.02
CA MET A 132 -10.28 -1.62 16.87
C MET A 132 -11.26 -2.67 16.32
N ALA A 133 -12.49 -2.72 16.81
CA ALA A 133 -13.51 -3.65 16.30
C ALA A 133 -13.81 -3.41 14.82
N ILE A 134 -13.97 -2.15 14.40
CA ILE A 134 -14.14 -1.77 12.98
C ILE A 134 -12.93 -2.21 12.15
N GLN A 135 -11.72 -1.98 12.65
CA GLN A 135 -10.49 -2.38 11.95
C GLN A 135 -10.40 -3.89 11.75
N THR A 136 -10.80 -4.71 12.74
CA THR A 136 -10.87 -6.16 12.61
C THR A 136 -11.88 -6.58 11.54
N ILE A 137 -13.07 -5.96 11.51
CA ILE A 137 -14.08 -6.23 10.47
C ILE A 137 -13.50 -5.93 9.08
N PHE A 138 -12.91 -4.76 8.88
CA PHE A 138 -12.31 -4.39 7.59
C PHE A 138 -11.16 -5.30 7.18
N LEU A 139 -10.35 -5.78 8.13
CA LEU A 139 -9.31 -6.76 7.86
C LEU A 139 -9.91 -8.05 7.31
N VAL A 140 -10.94 -8.59 7.96
CA VAL A 140 -11.63 -9.82 7.55
C VAL A 140 -12.29 -9.63 6.18
N THR A 141 -13.08 -8.57 6.00
CA THR A 141 -13.76 -8.27 4.73
C THR A 141 -12.77 -8.11 3.59
N LYS A 142 -11.67 -7.39 3.79
CA LYS A 142 -10.63 -7.22 2.76
C LYS A 142 -9.98 -8.54 2.39
N THR A 143 -9.68 -9.38 3.38
CA THR A 143 -9.04 -10.68 3.15
C THR A 143 -9.96 -11.60 2.37
N LEU A 144 -11.25 -11.64 2.71
CA LEU A 144 -12.27 -12.37 1.97
C LEU A 144 -12.39 -11.86 0.53
N GLY A 145 -12.42 -10.55 0.32
CA GLY A 145 -12.45 -9.96 -1.03
C GLY A 145 -11.26 -10.40 -1.90
N LEU A 146 -10.05 -10.46 -1.33
CA LEU A 146 -8.88 -10.95 -2.04
C LEU A 146 -8.96 -12.44 -2.38
N ILE A 147 -9.52 -13.25 -1.48
CA ILE A 147 -9.76 -14.68 -1.75
C ILE A 147 -10.75 -14.85 -2.90
N VAL A 148 -11.83 -14.06 -2.94
CA VAL A 148 -12.80 -14.09 -4.04
C VAL A 148 -12.15 -13.72 -5.37
N ILE A 149 -11.35 -12.66 -5.41
CA ILE A 149 -10.60 -12.26 -6.61
C ILE A 149 -9.65 -13.37 -7.07
N MET A 150 -8.94 -14.00 -6.12
CA MET A 150 -8.01 -15.10 -6.43
C MET A 150 -8.73 -16.31 -7.03
N ILE A 151 -9.81 -16.78 -6.40
CA ILE A 151 -10.58 -17.93 -6.88
C ILE A 151 -11.23 -17.61 -8.23
N GLY A 152 -11.79 -16.41 -8.38
CA GLY A 152 -12.37 -15.96 -9.65
C GLY A 152 -11.34 -15.92 -10.78
N GLY A 153 -10.12 -15.44 -10.50
CA GLY A 153 -9.01 -15.45 -11.45
C GLY A 153 -8.59 -16.88 -11.85
N ILE A 154 -8.45 -17.79 -10.90
CA ILE A 154 -8.11 -19.20 -11.17
C ILE A 154 -9.21 -19.87 -12.01
N ALA A 155 -10.48 -19.67 -11.66
CA ALA A 155 -11.61 -20.23 -12.41
C ALA A 155 -11.68 -19.66 -13.84
N PHE A 156 -11.40 -18.36 -14.01
CA PHE A 156 -11.35 -17.72 -15.33
C PHE A 156 -10.23 -18.30 -16.21
N ILE A 157 -9.03 -18.51 -15.64
CA ILE A 157 -7.90 -19.14 -16.34
C ILE A 157 -8.22 -20.60 -16.68
N ALA A 158 -8.88 -21.34 -15.79
CA ALA A 158 -9.26 -22.73 -16.06
C ALA A 158 -10.26 -22.88 -17.22
N GLN A 159 -11.12 -21.86 -17.45
CA GLN A 159 -12.12 -21.86 -18.52
C GLN A 159 -11.60 -21.30 -19.84
N ASN A 160 -10.80 -20.23 -19.80
CA ASN A 160 -10.40 -19.46 -20.99
C ASN A 160 -8.90 -19.59 -21.32
N GLY A 161 -8.14 -20.39 -20.56
CA GLY A 161 -6.69 -20.48 -20.71
C GLY A 161 -5.97 -19.18 -20.34
N LEU A 162 -4.74 -19.03 -20.84
CA LEU A 162 -3.86 -17.87 -20.62
C LEU A 162 -3.84 -16.92 -21.82
N GLU A 163 -4.93 -16.75 -22.57
CA GLU A 163 -4.95 -15.93 -23.80
C GLU A 163 -4.39 -14.50 -23.61
N ASN A 164 -4.66 -13.86 -22.48
CA ASN A 164 -4.15 -12.51 -22.15
C ASN A 164 -2.68 -12.48 -21.70
N LEU A 165 -2.03 -13.64 -21.55
CA LEU A 165 -0.65 -13.83 -21.13
C LEU A 165 0.14 -14.66 -22.14
N ASP A 166 -0.40 -14.87 -23.34
CA ASP A 166 0.32 -15.58 -24.40
C ASP A 166 1.58 -14.81 -24.78
N SER A 167 2.68 -15.50 -25.10
CA SER A 167 4.01 -14.88 -25.18
C SER A 167 4.08 -13.74 -26.20
N ASP A 168 3.24 -13.83 -27.24
CA ASP A 168 3.21 -12.88 -28.35
C ASP A 168 2.51 -11.56 -27.98
N ILE A 169 1.59 -11.58 -27.00
CA ILE A 169 0.77 -10.42 -26.59
C ILE A 169 1.20 -9.89 -25.21
N ALA A 170 1.76 -10.76 -24.35
CA ALA A 170 2.05 -10.46 -22.95
C ALA A 170 3.00 -9.25 -22.75
N PHE A 171 3.89 -9.01 -23.71
CA PHE A 171 4.88 -7.92 -23.69
C PHE A 171 4.66 -6.88 -24.79
N GLU A 172 3.58 -6.99 -25.55
CA GLU A 172 3.25 -6.02 -26.59
C GLU A 172 2.94 -4.65 -25.95
N GLY A 173 3.46 -3.57 -26.54
CA GLY A 173 3.26 -2.21 -26.01
C GLY A 173 4.05 -1.87 -24.75
N THR A 174 5.05 -2.69 -24.35
CA THR A 174 5.86 -2.42 -23.16
C THR A 174 6.67 -1.12 -23.30
N THR A 175 6.53 -0.22 -22.32
CA THR A 175 7.26 1.05 -22.25
C THR A 175 8.40 0.99 -21.23
N LEU A 176 9.63 0.83 -21.73
CA LEU A 176 10.85 0.75 -20.90
C LEU A 176 11.50 2.12 -20.59
N GLY A 177 10.72 3.19 -20.61
CA GLY A 177 11.21 4.51 -20.22
C GLY A 177 11.65 4.54 -18.76
N LEU A 178 12.74 5.22 -18.44
CA LEU A 178 13.23 5.33 -17.06
C LEU A 178 12.16 5.97 -16.14
N SER A 179 11.42 6.95 -16.66
CA SER A 179 10.33 7.60 -15.94
C SER A 179 9.11 6.70 -15.73
N SER A 180 8.69 5.94 -16.75
CA SER A 180 7.56 5.01 -16.65
C SER A 180 7.86 3.87 -15.68
N LEU A 181 9.06 3.28 -15.79
CA LEU A 181 9.52 2.24 -14.87
C LEU A 181 9.63 2.78 -13.44
N GLY A 182 10.20 3.97 -13.24
CA GLY A 182 10.29 4.60 -11.93
C GLY A 182 8.92 4.83 -11.29
N MET A 183 7.95 5.33 -12.05
CA MET A 183 6.58 5.54 -11.56
C MET A 183 5.86 4.22 -11.25
N ALA A 184 6.04 3.19 -12.09
CA ALA A 184 5.46 1.89 -11.86
C ALA A 184 6.03 1.20 -10.61
N LEU A 185 7.36 1.26 -10.40
CA LEU A 185 8.00 0.78 -9.18
C LEU A 185 7.52 1.55 -7.95
N TYR A 186 7.37 2.87 -8.04
CA TYR A 186 6.84 3.69 -6.95
C TYR A 186 5.43 3.22 -6.53
N GLN A 187 4.54 3.01 -7.51
CA GLN A 187 3.18 2.53 -7.27
C GLN A 187 3.13 1.08 -6.78
N GLY A 188 4.02 0.22 -7.25
CA GLY A 188 4.16 -1.15 -6.75
C GLY A 188 4.65 -1.19 -5.30
N LEU A 189 5.71 -0.45 -4.97
CA LEU A 189 6.27 -0.37 -3.61
C LEU A 189 5.26 0.23 -2.62
N TRP A 190 4.41 1.16 -3.05
CA TRP A 190 3.30 1.66 -2.23
C TRP A 190 2.38 0.53 -1.75
N SER A 191 2.07 -0.43 -2.63
CA SER A 191 1.23 -1.58 -2.28
C SER A 191 1.88 -2.53 -1.28
N PHE A 192 3.21 -2.61 -1.28
CA PHE A 192 3.97 -3.44 -0.34
C PHE A 192 4.28 -2.75 1.00
N SER A 193 4.00 -1.45 1.12
CA SER A 193 4.28 -0.64 2.30
C SER A 193 3.70 -1.22 3.60
N GLY A 194 4.30 -0.83 4.72
CA GLY A 194 3.92 -1.23 6.09
C GLY A 194 4.92 -2.17 6.76
N TRP A 195 5.88 -2.73 6.03
CA TRP A 195 6.89 -3.64 6.57
C TRP A 195 7.71 -3.06 7.75
N THR A 196 7.79 -1.74 7.88
CA THR A 196 8.41 -1.05 9.03
C THR A 196 7.56 -1.03 10.30
N ASN A 197 6.27 -1.38 10.26
CA ASN A 197 5.38 -1.19 11.41
C ASN A 197 5.77 -2.07 12.61
N LEU A 198 6.33 -3.25 12.36
CA LEU A 198 6.82 -4.13 13.43
C LEU A 198 8.00 -3.50 14.19
N THR A 199 8.83 -2.69 13.53
CA THR A 199 9.97 -2.06 14.21
C THR A 199 9.57 -0.92 15.14
N VAL A 200 8.32 -0.47 15.08
CA VAL A 200 7.81 0.59 15.97
C VAL A 200 7.45 0.04 17.35
N VAL A 201 7.08 -1.24 17.44
CA VAL A 201 6.58 -1.89 18.65
C VAL A 201 7.50 -3.05 19.09
N LEU A 202 8.80 -2.88 18.88
CA LEU A 202 9.81 -3.93 19.14
C LEU A 202 9.85 -4.39 20.59
N GLU A 203 9.57 -3.50 21.55
CA GLU A 203 9.61 -3.83 22.98
C GLU A 203 8.52 -4.83 23.40
N GLU A 204 7.45 -5.00 22.60
CA GLU A 204 6.39 -5.97 22.86
C GLU A 204 6.61 -7.32 22.16
N VAL A 205 7.64 -7.42 21.31
CA VAL A 205 7.96 -8.65 20.57
C VAL A 205 8.67 -9.65 21.48
N LYS A 206 8.06 -10.82 21.68
CA LYS A 206 8.65 -11.91 22.46
C LYS A 206 9.67 -12.66 21.61
N LYS A 207 10.92 -12.79 22.11
CA LYS A 207 12.06 -13.47 21.44
C LYS A 207 12.29 -12.93 20.02
N PRO A 208 12.83 -11.70 19.88
CA PRO A 208 13.07 -11.09 18.59
C PRO A 208 14.28 -11.66 17.84
N GLU A 209 15.14 -12.46 18.50
CA GLU A 209 16.23 -13.23 17.88
C GLU A 209 15.76 -14.47 17.12
#